data_AF-A0A1H2FNR7-F1
#
_entry.id   AF-A0A1H2FNR7-F1
#
_cell.length_a   1.000
_cell.length_b   1.000
_cell.length_c   1.000
_cell.angle_alpha   90.00
_cell.angle_beta   90.00
_cell.angle_gamma   90.00
#
_symmetry.space_group_name_H-M   'P 1'
#
loop_
_entity.id
_entity.type
_entity.pdbx_description
1 polymer ?
#
loop_
_entity_poly.entity_id
_entity_poly.type
_entity_poly.pdbx_seq_one_letter_code
_entity_poly.pdbx_strand_id
1 'polypeptide(L)'
;MTSYRATDTLTEDDLITLSRVFPTPSRPQLVIVKNLLNDRRATYRTNENGTVSFDVDALIKEVSFRGSSKTAARVSELVSLGVSLQALAMSRLNIPMVGKELITLRLEGIRQGVV
;
A
#
# COMPACT_ATOMS: atom_id res chain seq x y z
N MET A 1 -15.99 -6.31 2.18
CA MET A 1 -14.81 -6.09 3.06
C MET A 1 -13.79 -7.19 2.78
N THR A 2 -12.53 -6.80 2.61
CA THR A 2 -11.41 -7.72 2.37
C THR A 2 -10.46 -7.69 3.56
N SER A 3 -10.13 -8.85 4.11
CA SER A 3 -9.38 -8.99 5.35
C SER A 3 -8.01 -9.62 5.10
N TYR A 4 -7.00 -9.11 5.80
CA TYR A 4 -5.60 -9.51 5.67
C TYR A 4 -5.01 -9.75 7.06
N ARG A 5 -3.98 -10.60 7.17
CA ARG A 5 -3.26 -10.71 8.45
C ARG A 5 -2.40 -9.46 8.63
N ALA A 6 -2.32 -8.95 9.86
CA ALA A 6 -1.48 -7.80 10.16
C ALA A 6 0.00 -8.04 9.82
N THR A 7 0.42 -9.30 9.82
CA THR A 7 1.78 -9.78 9.53
C THR A 7 2.01 -10.16 8.07
N ASP A 8 1.05 -9.93 7.16
CA ASP A 8 1.25 -10.25 5.75
C ASP A 8 2.43 -9.46 5.17
N THR A 9 3.22 -10.14 4.34
CA THR A 9 4.40 -9.59 3.68
C THR A 9 4.26 -9.76 2.17
N LEU A 10 4.80 -8.82 1.40
CA LEU A 10 4.80 -8.92 -0.06
C LEU A 10 5.71 -10.07 -0.50
N THR A 11 5.20 -10.91 -1.39
CA THR A 11 5.95 -11.95 -2.11
C THR A 11 6.65 -11.35 -3.32
N GLU A 12 7.58 -12.09 -3.94
CA GLU A 12 8.25 -11.65 -5.17
C GLU A 12 7.26 -11.40 -6.32
N ASP A 13 6.21 -12.24 -6.42
CA ASP A 13 5.14 -12.06 -7.41
C ASP A 13 4.35 -10.76 -7.17
N ASP A 14 4.07 -10.43 -5.90
CA ASP A 14 3.46 -9.15 -5.55
C ASP A 14 4.34 -7.97 -5.98
N LEU A 15 5.67 -8.09 -5.89
CA LEU A 15 6.60 -7.04 -6.33
C LEU A 15 6.58 -6.86 -7.85
N ILE A 16 6.50 -7.96 -8.60
CA ILE A 16 6.37 -7.95 -10.06
C ILE A 16 5.05 -7.29 -10.45
N THR A 17 3.96 -7.71 -9.80
CA THR A 17 2.63 -7.14 -10.00
C THR A 17 2.61 -5.64 -9.68
N LEU A 18 3.16 -5.22 -8.55
CA LEU A 18 3.31 -3.81 -8.20
C LEU A 18 4.11 -3.05 -9.26
N SER A 19 5.20 -3.63 -9.79
CA SER A 19 6.02 -3.00 -10.83
C SER A 19 5.26 -2.80 -12.14
N ARG A 20 4.37 -3.73 -12.47
CA ARG A 20 3.53 -3.66 -13.67
C ARG A 20 2.40 -2.64 -13.52
N VAL A 21 1.72 -2.64 -12.37
CA VAL A 21 0.55 -1.77 -12.11
C VAL A 21 0.98 -0.33 -11.81
N PHE A 22 2.09 -0.16 -11.09
CA PHE A 22 2.70 1.13 -10.74
C PHE A 22 4.11 1.26 -11.34
N PRO A 23 4.25 1.45 -12.67
CA PRO A 23 5.55 1.70 -13.28
C PRO A 23 6.17 3.00 -12.76
N THR A 24 7.47 3.20 -12.99
CA THR A 24 8.29 4.35 -12.53
C THR A 24 7.57 5.71 -12.51
N PRO A 25 6.91 6.19 -13.59
CA PRO A 25 6.25 7.50 -13.59
C PRO A 25 5.06 7.60 -12.62
N SER A 26 4.49 6.48 -12.20
CA SER A 26 3.36 6.40 -11.26
C SER A 26 3.75 6.05 -9.82
N ARG A 27 5.03 5.89 -9.52
CA ARG A 27 5.51 5.65 -8.14
C ARG A 27 5.06 6.72 -7.13
N PRO A 28 4.95 8.03 -7.45
CA PRO A 28 4.39 9.01 -6.52
C PRO A 28 2.95 8.69 -6.10
N GLN A 29 2.16 8.06 -6.98
CA GLN A 29 0.79 7.67 -6.67
C GLN A 29 0.75 6.45 -5.74
N LEU A 30 1.73 5.56 -5.84
CA LEU A 30 1.90 4.45 -4.90
C LEU A 30 2.16 4.96 -3.46
N VAL A 31 2.90 6.06 -3.31
CA VAL A 31 3.10 6.72 -2.00
C VAL A 31 1.77 7.22 -1.43
N ILE A 32 0.92 7.84 -2.25
CA ILE A 32 -0.41 8.30 -1.83
C ILE A 32 -1.27 7.13 -1.35
N VAL A 33 -1.34 6.05 -2.15
CA VAL A 33 -2.08 4.84 -1.79
C VAL A 33 -1.57 4.27 -0.47
N LYS A 34 -0.24 4.18 -0.30
CA LYS A 34 0.36 3.66 0.92
C LYS A 34 0.06 4.52 2.16
N ASN A 35 0.03 5.84 2.02
CA ASN A 35 -0.34 6.74 3.11
C ASN A 35 -1.81 6.54 3.52
N LEU A 36 -2.71 6.39 2.53
CA LEU A 36 -4.12 6.08 2.79
C LEU A 36 -4.28 4.72 3.46
N LEU A 37 -3.61 3.69 2.96
CA LEU A 37 -3.63 2.37 3.57
C LEU A 37 -3.12 2.38 5.00
N ASN A 38 -2.13 3.21 5.34
CA ASN A 38 -1.60 3.36 6.70
C ASN A 38 -2.43 4.26 7.62
N ASP A 39 -3.47 4.92 7.12
CA ASP A 39 -4.33 5.75 7.95
C ASP A 39 -5.19 4.87 8.87
N ARG A 40 -4.77 4.74 10.12
CA ARG A 40 -5.46 3.95 11.15
C ARG A 40 -6.79 4.56 11.58
N ARG A 41 -7.06 5.82 11.23
CA ARG A 41 -8.31 6.54 11.57
C ARG A 41 -9.31 6.51 10.40
N ALA A 42 -8.93 5.93 9.27
CA ALA A 42 -9.78 5.80 8.12
C ALA A 42 -11.03 4.95 8.41
N THR A 43 -12.19 5.44 8.00
CA THR A 43 -13.46 4.72 8.13
C THR A 43 -13.52 3.45 7.29
N TYR A 44 -12.73 3.37 6.23
CA TYR A 44 -12.59 2.19 5.37
C TYR A 44 -11.60 1.15 5.91
N ARG A 45 -11.01 1.36 7.09
CA ARG A 45 -10.04 0.43 7.71
C ARG A 45 -10.51 0.04 9.11
N THR A 46 -10.55 -1.26 9.38
CA THR A 46 -10.80 -1.81 10.73
C THR A 46 -9.65 -2.71 11.12
N ASN A 47 -9.17 -2.62 12.37
CA ASN A 47 -8.14 -3.51 12.90
C ASN A 47 -8.74 -4.26 14.11
N GLU A 48 -8.83 -5.59 14.03
CA GLU A 48 -9.39 -6.42 15.09
C GLU A 48 -8.64 -7.75 15.15
N ASN A 49 -8.26 -8.20 16.36
CA ASN A 49 -7.64 -9.52 16.61
C ASN A 49 -6.48 -9.89 15.65
N GLY A 50 -5.57 -8.95 15.37
CA GLY A 50 -4.42 -9.20 14.48
C GLY A 50 -4.79 -9.28 12.99
N THR A 51 -6.03 -8.94 12.64
CA THR A 51 -6.55 -8.87 11.28
C THR A 51 -6.80 -7.41 10.92
N VAL A 52 -6.49 -7.04 9.67
CA VAL A 52 -6.78 -5.73 9.10
C VAL A 52 -7.77 -5.91 7.97
N SER A 53 -8.92 -5.26 8.08
CA SER A 53 -9.99 -5.31 7.09
C SER A 53 -10.11 -3.97 6.39
N PHE A 54 -10.23 -4.01 5.07
CA PHE A 54 -10.48 -2.85 4.23
C PHE A 54 -11.84 -2.96 3.56
N ASP A 55 -12.62 -1.88 3.63
CA ASP A 55 -13.72 -1.64 2.70
C ASP A 55 -13.11 -1.13 1.39
N VAL A 56 -12.99 -2.03 0.41
CA VAL A 56 -12.31 -1.75 -0.86
C VAL A 56 -13.07 -0.67 -1.64
N ASP A 57 -14.40 -0.71 -1.70
CA ASP A 57 -15.19 0.30 -2.41
C ASP A 57 -15.00 1.70 -1.81
N ALA A 58 -15.03 1.79 -0.48
CA ALA A 58 -14.77 3.06 0.22
C ALA A 58 -13.33 3.55 0.04
N LEU A 59 -12.35 2.64 0.11
CA LEU A 59 -10.93 2.95 -0.16
C LEU A 59 -10.73 3.46 -1.58
N ILE A 60 -11.32 2.81 -2.59
CA ILE A 60 -11.23 3.20 -4.01
C ILE A 60 -11.82 4.59 -4.22
N LYS A 61 -12.95 4.90 -3.56
CA LYS A 61 -13.51 6.26 -3.55
C LYS A 61 -12.55 7.28 -2.97
N GLU A 62 -11.94 6.99 -1.81
CA GLU A 62 -10.99 7.89 -1.17
C GLU A 62 -9.71 8.08 -2.01
N VAL A 63 -9.18 7.02 -2.61
CA VAL A 63 -8.02 7.07 -3.51
C VAL A 63 -8.34 7.91 -4.76
N SER A 64 -9.54 7.76 -5.31
CA SER A 64 -9.99 8.58 -6.44
C SER A 64 -10.09 10.06 -6.07
N PHE A 65 -10.53 10.35 -4.83
CA PHE A 65 -10.69 11.71 -4.33
C PHE A 65 -9.33 12.39 -4.03
N ARG A 66 -8.40 11.69 -3.37
CA ARG A 66 -7.08 12.26 -2.99
C ARG A 66 -6.01 12.19 -4.06
N GLY A 67 -6.14 11.23 -4.98
CA GLY A 67 -5.19 11.01 -6.06
C GLY A 67 -5.85 11.30 -7.40
N SER A 68 -6.33 10.23 -8.05
CA SER A 68 -7.01 10.31 -9.33
C SER A 68 -7.79 9.03 -9.60
N SER A 69 -8.77 9.10 -10.50
CA SER A 69 -9.50 7.93 -11.00
C SER A 69 -8.58 6.84 -11.55
N LYS A 70 -7.48 7.24 -12.20
CA LYS A 70 -6.45 6.30 -12.70
C LYS A 70 -5.69 5.60 -11.57
N THR A 71 -5.46 6.29 -10.46
CA THR A 71 -4.84 5.68 -9.27
C THR A 71 -5.80 4.70 -8.62
N ALA A 72 -7.09 5.06 -8.55
CA ALA A 72 -8.14 4.19 -8.02
C ALA A 72 -8.27 2.91 -8.87
N ALA A 73 -8.26 3.02 -10.20
CA ALA A 73 -8.27 1.87 -11.11
C ALA A 73 -7.10 0.90 -10.85
N ARG A 74 -5.90 1.43 -10.61
CA ARG A 74 -4.71 0.63 -10.27
C ARG A 74 -4.83 -0.09 -8.93
N VAL A 75 -5.42 0.55 -7.92
CA VAL A 75 -5.69 -0.11 -6.63
C VAL A 75 -6.70 -1.24 -6.80
N SER A 76 -7.74 -1.03 -7.61
CA SER A 76 -8.70 -2.08 -7.94
C SER A 76 -8.02 -3.26 -8.66
N GLU A 77 -7.11 -2.97 -9.59
CA GLU A 77 -6.30 -3.99 -10.27
C GLU A 77 -5.43 -4.79 -9.28
N LEU A 78 -4.75 -4.14 -8.32
CA LEU A 78 -3.97 -4.85 -7.29
C LEU A 78 -4.83 -5.80 -6.46
N VAL A 79 -6.03 -5.36 -6.05
CA VAL A 79 -6.96 -6.20 -5.28
C VAL A 79 -7.44 -7.40 -6.12
N SER A 80 -7.76 -7.16 -7.39
CA SER A 80 -8.16 -8.21 -8.33
C SER A 80 -7.06 -9.26 -8.55
N LEU A 81 -5.79 -8.81 -8.56
CA LEU A 81 -4.61 -9.68 -8.66
C LEU A 81 -4.21 -10.34 -7.33
N GLY A 82 -4.96 -10.10 -6.25
CA GLY A 82 -4.73 -10.75 -4.95
C GLY A 82 -3.63 -10.12 -4.11
N VAL A 83 -3.10 -8.95 -4.48
CA VAL A 83 -2.04 -8.27 -3.72
C VAL A 83 -2.59 -7.82 -2.37
N SER A 84 -1.91 -8.21 -1.28
CA SER A 84 -2.32 -7.84 0.08
C SER A 84 -2.15 -6.33 0.31
N LEU A 85 -3.26 -5.62 0.52
CA LEU A 85 -3.26 -4.19 0.84
C LEU A 85 -2.54 -3.90 2.16
N GLN A 86 -2.64 -4.81 3.14
CA GLN A 86 -1.93 -4.67 4.40
C GLN A 86 -0.42 -4.87 4.22
N ALA A 87 0.00 -5.86 3.41
CA ALA A 87 1.41 -6.05 3.08
C ALA A 87 1.97 -4.84 2.32
N LEU A 88 1.18 -4.25 1.41
CA LEU A 88 1.55 -3.02 0.71
C LEU A 88 1.71 -1.84 1.67
N ALA A 89 0.80 -1.69 2.63
CA ALA A 89 0.88 -0.65 3.66
C ALA A 89 2.18 -0.77 4.48
N MET A 90 2.52 -2.00 4.89
CA MET A 90 3.66 -2.34 5.74
C MET A 90 5.00 -2.40 5.01
N SER A 91 4.97 -2.49 3.68
CA SER A 91 6.19 -2.54 2.85
C SER A 91 7.13 -1.39 3.17
N ARG A 92 8.42 -1.51 2.85
CA ARG A 92 9.31 -0.33 2.85
C ARG A 92 9.09 0.46 1.56
N LEU A 93 9.32 1.77 1.55
CA LEU A 93 9.28 2.54 0.29
C LEU A 93 10.39 2.12 -0.69
N ASN A 94 11.40 1.41 -0.18
CA ASN A 94 12.52 0.84 -0.93
C ASN A 94 12.18 -0.52 -1.56
N ILE A 95 10.97 -0.73 -2.10
CA ILE A 95 10.73 -1.95 -2.87
C ILE A 95 11.60 -1.87 -4.13
N PRO A 96 12.59 -2.76 -4.34
CA PRO A 96 13.28 -2.85 -5.61
C PRO A 96 12.30 -3.43 -6.64
N MET A 97 11.52 -2.56 -7.25
CA MET A 97 10.64 -2.91 -8.38
C MET A 97 11.57 -3.07 -9.58
N VAL A 98 11.68 -4.29 -10.11
CA VAL A 98 12.60 -4.73 -11.19
C VAL A 98 13.17 -3.56 -12.01
N GLY A 99 14.44 -3.24 -11.77
CA GLY A 99 15.10 -2.03 -12.28
C GLY A 99 15.82 -1.28 -11.16
N LYS A 100 17.15 -1.34 -11.19
CA LYS A 100 18.16 -1.01 -10.17
C LYS A 100 18.19 0.42 -9.57
N GLU A 101 17.06 1.08 -9.33
CA GLU A 101 17.05 2.37 -8.62
C GLU A 101 16.22 2.34 -7.34
N LEU A 102 16.96 2.39 -6.22
CA LEU A 102 16.47 2.55 -4.86
C LEU A 102 15.99 3.99 -4.67
N ILE A 103 14.70 4.17 -4.38
CA ILE A 103 14.19 5.46 -3.92
C ILE A 103 14.45 5.57 -2.42
N THR A 104 15.37 6.45 -2.01
CA THR A 104 15.60 6.75 -0.59
C THR A 104 14.72 7.93 -0.18
N LEU A 105 13.61 7.67 0.50
CA LEU A 105 12.85 8.71 1.19
C LEU A 105 13.27 8.71 2.66
N ARG A 106 14.06 9.71 3.06
CA ARG A 106 14.38 9.98 4.46
C ARG A 106 13.06 10.24 5.21
N LEU A 107 12.59 9.27 5.99
CA LEU A 107 11.78 9.58 7.17
C LEU A 107 12.78 9.89 8.29
N GLU A 108 13.01 11.18 8.54
CA GLU A 108 13.50 11.58 9.85
C GLU A 108 12.39 11.36 10.88
N GLY A 109 12.73 10.66 11.98
CA GLY A 109 11.93 10.67 13.20
C GLY A 109 11.41 9.33 13.69
N ILE A 110 12.25 8.30 13.83
CA ILE A 110 12.02 7.30 14.89
C ILE A 110 13.24 7.33 15.81
N ARG A 111 13.10 8.07 16.91
CA ARG A 111 14.00 7.96 18.06
C ARG A 111 13.91 6.54 18.60
N GLN A 112 15.05 5.85 18.61
CA GLN A 112 15.30 4.60 19.31
C GLN A 112 15.51 4.81 20.82
N GLY A 113 15.38 3.71 21.56
CA GLY A 113 15.81 3.47 22.96
C GLY A 113 14.60 3.05 23.79
N VAL A 114 14.39 1.79 24.21
CA VAL A 114 15.26 0.82 24.90
C VAL A 114 16.02 1.46 26.06
N VAL A 115 15.38 1.46 27.24
CA VAL A 115 15.82 0.73 28.44
C VAL A 115 14.58 0.12 29.08
#